data_AF-S7WUU4-F1
#
_entry.id   AF-S7WUU4-F1
#
_cell.length_a   1.000
_cell.length_b   1.000
_cell.length_c   1.000
_cell.angle_alpha   90.00
_cell.angle_beta   90.00
_cell.angle_gamma   90.00
#
_symmetry.space_group_name_H-M   'P 1'
#
loop_
_entity.id
_entity.type
_entity.pdbx_description
1 polymer ?
#
loop_
_entity_poly.entity_id
_entity_poly.type
_entity_poly.pdbx_seq_one_letter_code
_entity_poly.pdbx_strand_id
1 'polypeptide(L)'
;MNQVFVQNTQPNFFNMVQTPPHVYPNGSVGFPTNGTMVRPMYGDPMFNQIAFGLINGTKLIEQDKIKLFHKATPTVPYPQMNQLCTWILDQVKIFAHFIDLFEGFEVHPHLKVFHKFALQNIGLVTSPQAIPITIFQNNFNHFRGELYVAKAKLHANKYEAQVQKLRNEQKTVFRRVMQTQDQANCIFLELPLIAQTDPPHYETQEDAEKISVKVLKQYFQWLHKAGQLTEKLYDIQWRIVKGLDQGLTAQAFVYIIGNEENYMPLLKEQWEWVCHDYQLQGIFPEPKHTHCYDGQGIVQKAWLQLIERVHEPLGFYRYKGNGITYAWKTYTGNV
;
A
#
# COMPACT_ATOMS: atom_id res chain seq x y z
N MET A 1 -28.31 15.19 53.37
CA MET A 1 -27.24 15.75 54.22
C MET A 1 -25.98 15.89 53.40
N ASN A 2 -25.31 17.02 53.59
CA ASN A 2 -24.20 17.54 52.78
C ASN A 2 -22.92 16.70 52.84
N GLN A 3 -22.06 17.00 51.84
CA GLN A 3 -20.60 17.17 51.86
C GLN A 3 -19.86 16.22 50.90
N VAL A 4 -18.81 16.58 50.17
CA VAL A 4 -18.06 17.84 49.90
C VAL A 4 -17.15 17.52 48.68
N PHE A 5 -16.84 18.55 47.89
CA PHE A 5 -15.83 18.58 46.82
C PHE A 5 -14.48 17.91 47.15
N VAL A 6 -13.87 17.24 46.16
CA VAL A 6 -12.42 17.38 45.87
C VAL A 6 -12.19 17.30 44.36
N GLN A 7 -11.43 18.28 43.85
CA GLN A 7 -10.97 18.46 42.49
C GLN A 7 -9.62 17.74 42.33
N ASN A 8 -9.35 17.02 41.23
CA ASN A 8 -7.97 16.71 40.81
C ASN A 8 -7.85 16.32 39.32
N THR A 9 -7.16 17.18 38.57
CA THR A 9 -6.08 16.89 37.59
C THR A 9 -6.22 15.72 36.60
N GLN A 10 -6.33 16.04 35.30
CA GLN A 10 -5.83 15.21 34.16
C GLN A 10 -4.28 15.01 34.25
N PRO A 11 -3.56 14.19 33.43
CA PRO A 11 -3.89 13.44 32.19
C PRO A 11 -3.25 12.00 32.07
N ASN A 12 -3.36 11.38 30.87
CA ASN A 12 -2.62 10.21 30.34
C ASN A 12 -3.09 8.81 30.83
N PHE A 13 -3.21 7.77 29.99
CA PHE A 13 -2.11 7.08 29.32
C PHE A 13 -2.50 6.36 28.01
N PHE A 14 -1.57 6.45 27.06
CA PHE A 14 -1.37 5.56 25.90
C PHE A 14 -0.96 4.13 26.33
N ASN A 15 -1.15 3.21 25.36
CA ASN A 15 -0.57 1.88 25.17
C ASN A 15 -1.33 0.68 25.75
N MET A 16 -1.85 -0.15 24.83
CA MET A 16 -1.14 -1.37 24.49
C MET A 16 -1.11 -1.55 22.96
N VAL A 17 0.09 -1.41 22.38
CA VAL A 17 0.43 -2.05 21.11
C VAL A 17 0.53 -3.54 21.42
N GLN A 18 -0.58 -4.26 21.27
CA GLN A 18 -0.51 -5.68 20.97
C GLN A 18 -0.34 -5.76 19.45
N THR A 19 0.81 -6.23 18.97
CA THR A 19 0.82 -6.94 17.69
C THR A 19 -0.31 -7.96 17.78
N PRO A 20 -1.33 -7.91 16.91
CA PRO A 20 -2.36 -8.93 16.94
C PRO A 20 -1.66 -10.29 16.83
N PRO A 21 -2.03 -11.31 17.62
CA PRO A 21 -1.71 -12.68 17.26
C PRO A 21 -2.16 -12.87 15.80
N HIS A 22 -1.48 -13.70 15.01
CA HIS A 22 -1.86 -13.96 13.62
C HIS A 22 -3.36 -14.31 13.51
N VAL A 23 -4.21 -13.29 13.37
CA VAL A 23 -5.64 -13.41 13.14
C VAL A 23 -5.70 -13.64 11.65
N TYR A 24 -5.60 -14.91 11.27
CA TYR A 24 -6.03 -15.35 9.96
C TYR A 24 -7.47 -14.85 9.78
N PRO A 25 -7.81 -14.20 8.65
CA PRO A 25 -9.19 -13.86 8.39
C PRO A 25 -10.01 -15.13 8.52
N ASN A 26 -10.89 -15.15 9.52
CA ASN A 26 -11.88 -16.21 9.71
C ASN A 26 -12.61 -16.34 8.36
N GLY A 27 -12.80 -17.57 7.87
CA GLY A 27 -13.10 -17.91 6.46
C GLY A 27 -14.44 -17.43 5.89
N SER A 28 -14.76 -16.15 6.02
CA SER A 28 -16.00 -15.54 5.53
C SER A 28 -15.82 -14.14 4.93
N VAL A 29 -14.59 -13.66 4.70
CA VAL A 29 -14.33 -12.43 3.93
C VAL A 29 -13.65 -12.78 2.62
N GLY A 30 -14.31 -13.62 1.83
CA GLY A 30 -14.08 -13.64 0.38
C GLY A 30 -14.82 -12.45 -0.23
N PHE A 31 -14.30 -11.92 -1.35
CA PHE A 31 -15.12 -11.05 -2.20
C PHE A 31 -16.49 -11.73 -2.41
N PRO A 32 -17.62 -11.02 -2.27
CA PRO A 32 -18.92 -11.59 -2.62
C PRO A 32 -18.83 -12.11 -4.05
N THR A 33 -19.05 -13.41 -4.23
CA THR A 33 -18.88 -14.13 -5.50
C THR A 33 -19.82 -13.64 -6.62
N ASN A 34 -20.70 -12.69 -6.32
CA ASN A 34 -21.67 -12.08 -7.24
C ASN A 34 -21.45 -10.56 -7.46
N GLY A 35 -20.39 -9.97 -6.91
CA GLY A 35 -19.99 -8.60 -7.23
C GLY A 35 -19.04 -8.59 -8.42
N THR A 36 -19.20 -7.64 -9.34
CA THR A 36 -18.23 -7.36 -10.40
C THR A 36 -16.84 -7.27 -9.77
N MET A 37 -15.90 -8.15 -10.13
CA MET A 37 -14.53 -8.10 -9.59
C MET A 37 -13.83 -6.87 -10.14
N VAL A 38 -13.87 -5.77 -9.39
CA VAL A 38 -13.18 -4.52 -9.74
C VAL A 38 -11.70 -4.66 -9.42
N ARG A 39 -10.83 -4.15 -10.29
CA ARG A 39 -9.39 -4.12 -10.04
C ARG A 39 -9.09 -3.22 -8.83
N PRO A 40 -8.18 -3.65 -7.94
CA PRO A 40 -7.88 -2.87 -6.75
C PRO A 40 -7.06 -1.62 -7.10
N MET A 41 -7.47 -0.49 -6.51
CA MET A 41 -6.69 0.75 -6.52
C MET A 41 -5.38 0.58 -5.74
N TYR A 42 -4.44 1.49 -5.95
CA TYR A 42 -3.21 1.49 -5.15
C TYR A 42 -3.52 1.66 -3.66
N GLY A 43 -3.01 0.75 -2.84
CA GLY A 43 -3.20 0.79 -1.39
C GLY A 43 -4.56 0.30 -0.87
N ASP A 44 -5.38 -0.35 -1.71
CA ASP A 44 -6.64 -0.96 -1.29
C ASP A 44 -6.45 -1.86 -0.04
N PRO A 45 -7.10 -1.56 1.10
CA PRO A 45 -6.85 -2.27 2.35
C PRO A 45 -7.15 -3.77 2.29
N MET A 46 -8.21 -4.15 1.57
CA MET A 46 -8.64 -5.55 1.47
C MET A 46 -7.67 -6.35 0.62
N PHE A 47 -7.27 -5.81 -0.54
CA PHE A 47 -6.29 -6.44 -1.40
C PHE A 47 -4.92 -6.51 -0.74
N ASN A 48 -4.50 -5.48 0.01
CA ASN A 48 -3.25 -5.52 0.79
C ASN A 48 -3.26 -6.70 1.77
N GLN A 49 -4.35 -6.88 2.53
CA GLN A 49 -4.47 -7.99 3.49
C GLN A 49 -4.37 -9.35 2.80
N ILE A 50 -5.06 -9.53 1.66
CA ILE A 50 -5.02 -10.76 0.88
C ILE A 50 -3.59 -11.01 0.35
N ALA A 51 -2.96 -10.00 -0.24
CA ALA A 51 -1.61 -10.11 -0.79
C ALA A 51 -0.58 -10.50 0.28
N PHE A 52 -0.60 -9.83 1.45
CA PHE A 52 0.30 -10.17 2.55
C PHE A 52 -0.01 -11.51 3.19
N GLY A 53 -1.29 -11.86 3.34
CA GLY A 53 -1.71 -13.19 3.79
C GLY A 53 -1.16 -14.29 2.88
N LEU A 54 -1.25 -14.10 1.57
CA LEU A 54 -0.70 -15.02 0.56
C LEU A 54 0.82 -15.08 0.64
N ILE A 55 1.52 -13.95 0.73
CA ILE A 55 2.98 -13.93 0.90
C ILE A 55 3.39 -14.73 2.12
N ASN A 56 2.73 -14.53 3.26
CA ASN A 56 3.07 -15.22 4.50
C ASN A 56 2.73 -16.72 4.42
N GLY A 57 1.55 -17.07 3.89
CA GLY A 57 1.15 -18.47 3.72
C GLY A 57 2.06 -19.23 2.77
N THR A 58 2.44 -18.62 1.65
CA THR A 58 3.35 -19.22 0.67
C THR A 58 4.78 -19.34 1.18
N LYS A 59 5.27 -18.40 2.02
CA LYS A 59 6.56 -18.57 2.74
C LYS A 59 6.54 -19.80 3.65
N LEU A 60 5.43 -20.06 4.33
CA LEU A 60 5.30 -21.24 5.19
C LEU A 60 5.21 -22.54 4.38
N ILE A 61 4.56 -22.53 3.20
CA ILE A 61 4.56 -23.64 2.25
C ILE A 61 5.98 -23.91 1.73
N GLU A 62 6.68 -22.85 1.29
CA GLU A 62 8.07 -22.93 0.83
C GLU A 62 8.94 -23.58 1.91
N GLN A 63 8.77 -23.21 3.18
CA GLN A 63 9.54 -23.74 4.30
C GLN A 63 9.12 -25.15 4.79
N ASP A 64 8.13 -25.79 4.15
CA ASP A 64 7.52 -27.06 4.59
C ASP A 64 7.03 -27.03 6.06
N LYS A 65 6.62 -25.86 6.55
CA LYS A 65 6.14 -25.67 7.93
C LYS A 65 4.67 -26.01 8.11
N ILE A 66 3.95 -26.25 7.02
CA ILE A 66 2.53 -26.56 7.03
C ILE A 66 2.31 -27.85 6.26
N LYS A 67 1.54 -28.77 6.85
CA LYS A 67 1.06 -29.95 6.15
C LYS A 67 -0.32 -29.66 5.60
N LEU A 68 -0.54 -30.01 4.33
CA LEU A 68 -1.80 -29.77 3.63
C LEU A 68 -2.99 -30.44 4.34
N PHE A 69 -2.77 -31.64 4.89
CA PHE A 69 -3.73 -32.36 5.71
C PHE A 69 -3.08 -32.72 7.04
N HIS A 70 -3.89 -32.73 8.09
CA HIS A 70 -3.47 -33.28 9.38
C HIS A 70 -3.21 -34.79 9.25
N LYS A 71 -2.44 -35.35 10.19
CA LYS A 71 -2.22 -36.81 10.22
C LYS A 71 -3.56 -37.49 10.52
N ALA A 72 -3.94 -38.48 9.71
CA ALA A 72 -5.11 -39.29 9.97
C ALA A 72 -4.96 -40.01 11.32
N THR A 73 -6.06 -40.10 12.06
CA THR A 73 -6.14 -40.80 13.34
C THR A 73 -7.30 -41.80 13.31
N PRO A 74 -7.36 -42.78 14.24
CA PRO A 74 -8.47 -43.72 14.29
C PRO A 74 -9.84 -43.04 14.45
N THR A 75 -9.88 -41.87 15.10
CA THR A 75 -11.10 -41.07 15.30
C THR A 75 -11.38 -40.10 14.15
N VAL A 76 -10.38 -39.79 13.31
CA VAL A 76 -10.50 -38.91 12.14
C VAL A 76 -9.72 -39.52 10.97
N PRO A 77 -10.31 -40.51 10.26
CA PRO A 77 -9.64 -41.20 9.15
C PRO A 77 -9.50 -40.30 7.91
N TYR A 78 -10.37 -39.29 7.78
CA TYR A 78 -10.38 -38.32 6.68
C TYR A 78 -10.16 -36.90 7.22
N PRO A 79 -8.90 -36.53 7.53
CA PRO A 79 -8.59 -35.22 8.09
C PRO A 79 -8.94 -34.10 7.11
N GLN A 80 -9.51 -33.03 7.62
CA GLN A 80 -9.77 -31.83 6.83
C GLN A 80 -8.46 -31.16 6.39
N MET A 81 -8.54 -30.47 5.26
CA MET A 81 -7.44 -29.63 4.77
C MET A 81 -7.10 -28.56 5.81
N ASN A 82 -5.82 -28.22 5.91
CA ASN A 82 -5.37 -27.11 6.72
C ASN A 82 -6.08 -25.81 6.29
N GLN A 83 -6.61 -25.07 7.27
CA GLN A 83 -7.39 -23.85 7.01
C GLN A 83 -6.63 -22.80 6.20
N LEU A 84 -5.31 -22.68 6.38
CA LEU A 84 -4.50 -21.77 5.59
C LEU A 84 -4.40 -22.23 4.13
N CYS A 85 -4.30 -23.53 3.88
CA CYS A 85 -4.31 -24.07 2.52
C CYS A 85 -5.69 -23.90 1.86
N THR A 86 -6.78 -24.08 2.60
CA THR A 86 -8.14 -23.78 2.14
C THR A 86 -8.26 -22.29 1.77
N TRP A 87 -7.84 -21.39 2.66
CA TRP A 87 -7.89 -19.96 2.40
C TRP A 87 -7.04 -19.55 1.18
N ILE A 88 -5.85 -20.14 0.99
CA ILE A 88 -5.01 -19.92 -0.20
C ILE A 88 -5.75 -20.35 -1.47
N LEU A 89 -6.45 -21.50 -1.45
CA LEU A 89 -7.26 -21.95 -2.58
C LEU A 89 -8.41 -21.00 -2.88
N ASP A 90 -9.06 -20.43 -1.85
CA ASP A 90 -10.15 -19.47 -2.05
C ASP A 90 -9.69 -18.20 -2.80
N GLN A 91 -8.40 -17.84 -2.70
CA GLN A 91 -7.83 -16.69 -3.41
C GLN A 91 -7.51 -16.98 -4.89
N VAL A 92 -7.54 -18.25 -5.33
CA VAL A 92 -7.23 -18.64 -6.72
C VAL A 92 -8.13 -17.92 -7.72
N LYS A 93 -9.42 -17.77 -7.41
CA LYS A 93 -10.38 -17.09 -8.31
C LYS A 93 -9.99 -15.65 -8.59
N ILE A 94 -9.63 -14.91 -7.56
CA ILE A 94 -9.26 -13.49 -7.66
C ILE A 94 -7.99 -13.33 -8.50
N PHE A 95 -6.96 -14.12 -8.20
CA PHE A 95 -5.68 -14.01 -8.90
C PHE A 95 -5.73 -14.56 -10.32
N ALA A 96 -6.56 -15.56 -10.60
CA ALA A 96 -6.72 -16.09 -11.96
C ALA A 96 -7.60 -15.19 -12.84
N HIS A 97 -8.52 -14.42 -12.24
CA HIS A 97 -9.39 -13.50 -12.99
C HIS A 97 -8.59 -12.36 -13.63
N PHE A 98 -7.60 -11.84 -12.92
CA PHE A 98 -6.74 -10.77 -13.40
C PHE A 98 -5.47 -11.34 -14.08
N ILE A 99 -5.61 -11.86 -15.30
CA ILE A 99 -4.50 -12.51 -16.03
C ILE A 99 -3.29 -11.58 -16.23
N ASP A 100 -3.55 -10.28 -16.36
CA ASP A 100 -2.58 -9.20 -16.52
C ASP A 100 -2.23 -8.49 -15.20
N LEU A 101 -2.67 -9.00 -14.04
CA LEU A 101 -2.54 -8.35 -12.72
C LEU A 101 -1.12 -7.85 -12.44
N PHE A 102 -0.13 -8.57 -12.94
CA PHE A 102 1.27 -8.35 -12.67
C PHE A 102 2.10 -8.08 -13.92
N GLU A 103 1.44 -7.89 -15.06
CA GLU A 103 2.12 -7.53 -16.30
C GLU A 103 2.59 -6.08 -16.25
N GLY A 104 3.87 -5.83 -16.55
CA GLY A 104 4.48 -4.50 -16.43
C GLY A 104 4.82 -4.07 -14.99
N PHE A 105 4.54 -4.88 -13.97
CA PHE A 105 4.91 -4.61 -12.58
C PHE A 105 6.10 -5.49 -12.15
N GLU A 106 6.88 -4.96 -11.21
CA GLU A 106 7.77 -5.79 -10.41
C GLU A 106 7.03 -6.27 -9.17
N VAL A 107 6.99 -7.58 -8.96
CA VAL A 107 6.07 -8.20 -8.00
C VAL A 107 6.83 -9.07 -7.03
N HIS A 108 6.32 -9.14 -5.81
CA HIS A 108 6.89 -10.00 -4.79
C HIS A 108 6.96 -11.45 -5.30
N PRO A 109 8.13 -12.11 -5.23
CA PRO A 109 8.36 -13.39 -5.90
C PRO A 109 7.35 -14.47 -5.54
N HIS A 110 6.89 -14.50 -4.30
CA HIS A 110 5.89 -15.47 -3.85
C HIS A 110 4.52 -15.26 -4.51
N LEU A 111 4.09 -14.00 -4.71
CA LEU A 111 2.84 -13.71 -5.42
C LEU A 111 2.96 -14.02 -6.91
N LYS A 112 4.14 -13.82 -7.50
CA LYS A 112 4.39 -14.19 -8.90
C LYS A 112 4.21 -15.69 -9.12
N VAL A 113 4.75 -16.52 -8.22
CA VAL A 113 4.55 -17.98 -8.30
C VAL A 113 3.10 -18.36 -7.98
N PHE A 114 2.47 -17.70 -7.00
CA PHE A 114 1.07 -17.94 -6.68
C PHE A 114 0.12 -17.60 -7.84
N HIS A 115 0.39 -16.52 -8.58
CA HIS A 115 -0.40 -16.17 -9.76
C HIS A 115 -0.35 -17.29 -10.82
N LYS A 116 0.84 -17.84 -11.11
CA LYS A 116 0.98 -19.01 -12.00
C LYS A 116 0.19 -20.21 -11.48
N PHE A 117 0.27 -20.48 -10.18
CA PHE A 117 -0.50 -21.54 -9.54
C PHE A 117 -2.01 -21.29 -9.71
N ALA A 118 -2.49 -20.07 -9.51
CA ALA A 118 -3.90 -19.72 -9.65
C ALA A 118 -4.42 -19.96 -11.07
N LEU A 119 -3.69 -19.51 -12.09
CA LEU A 119 -4.05 -19.74 -13.50
C LEU A 119 -4.13 -21.22 -13.85
N GLN A 120 -3.24 -22.05 -13.31
CA GLN A 120 -3.23 -23.50 -13.55
C GLN A 120 -4.33 -24.25 -12.79
N ASN A 121 -4.86 -23.68 -11.71
CA ASN A 121 -5.76 -24.37 -10.78
C ASN A 121 -7.18 -23.81 -10.75
N ILE A 122 -7.48 -22.73 -11.48
CA ILE A 122 -8.80 -22.09 -11.46
C ILE A 122 -9.93 -23.07 -11.79
N GLY A 123 -9.78 -23.87 -12.85
CA GLY A 123 -10.79 -24.84 -13.25
C GLY A 123 -11.06 -25.92 -12.20
N LEU A 124 -10.05 -26.28 -11.39
CA LEU A 124 -10.21 -27.23 -10.28
C LEU A 124 -10.97 -26.59 -9.12
N VAL A 125 -10.65 -25.35 -8.76
CA VAL A 125 -11.26 -24.63 -7.62
C VAL A 125 -12.68 -24.16 -7.93
N THR A 126 -13.03 -23.96 -9.20
CA THR A 126 -14.39 -23.63 -9.63
C THR A 126 -15.22 -24.85 -10.01
N SER A 127 -14.64 -26.06 -9.99
CA SER A 127 -15.35 -27.26 -10.39
C SER A 127 -16.52 -27.56 -9.43
N PRO A 128 -17.72 -27.85 -9.94
CA PRO A 128 -18.83 -28.32 -9.11
C PRO A 128 -18.63 -29.77 -8.67
N GLN A 129 -17.66 -30.49 -9.22
CA GLN A 129 -17.41 -31.90 -8.93
C GLN A 129 -16.47 -32.07 -7.73
N ALA A 130 -16.66 -33.15 -6.98
CA ALA A 130 -15.74 -33.53 -5.92
C ALA A 130 -14.34 -33.81 -6.49
N ILE A 131 -13.34 -33.05 -6.01
CA ILE A 131 -11.94 -33.20 -6.44
C ILE A 131 -11.23 -34.16 -5.47
N PRO A 132 -10.58 -35.23 -5.97
CA PRO A 132 -9.80 -36.13 -5.14
C PRO A 132 -8.71 -35.43 -4.33
N ILE A 133 -8.56 -35.83 -3.06
CA ILE A 133 -7.56 -35.29 -2.11
C ILE A 133 -6.14 -35.34 -2.69
N THR A 134 -5.80 -36.39 -3.43
CA THR A 134 -4.49 -36.60 -4.05
C THR A 134 -4.14 -35.53 -5.08
N ILE A 135 -5.14 -34.95 -5.76
CA ILE A 135 -4.93 -33.84 -6.71
C ILE A 135 -4.44 -32.60 -5.96
N PHE A 136 -5.08 -32.24 -4.85
CA PHE A 136 -4.63 -31.11 -4.03
C PHE A 136 -3.23 -31.34 -3.46
N GLN A 137 -2.91 -32.55 -3.01
CA GLN A 137 -1.56 -32.89 -2.53
C GLN A 137 -0.51 -32.68 -3.63
N ASN A 138 -0.75 -33.19 -4.82
CA ASN A 138 0.15 -33.03 -5.95
C ASN A 138 0.32 -31.56 -6.35
N ASN A 139 -0.76 -30.79 -6.38
CA ASN A 139 -0.72 -29.38 -6.77
C ASN A 139 0.03 -28.53 -5.75
N PHE A 140 -0.16 -28.75 -4.45
CA PHE A 140 0.61 -28.04 -3.41
C PHE A 140 2.08 -28.48 -3.39
N ASN A 141 2.39 -29.76 -3.64
CA ASN A 141 3.76 -30.23 -3.78
C ASN A 141 4.46 -29.58 -4.99
N HIS A 142 3.78 -29.52 -6.13
CA HIS A 142 4.26 -28.84 -7.32
C HIS A 142 4.45 -27.34 -7.06
N PHE A 143 3.48 -26.67 -6.43
CA PHE A 143 3.55 -25.27 -6.07
C PHE A 143 4.75 -24.96 -5.16
N ARG A 144 5.00 -25.81 -4.16
CA ARG A 144 6.20 -25.72 -3.32
C ARG A 144 7.48 -25.87 -4.14
N GLY A 145 7.52 -26.83 -5.08
CA GLY A 145 8.62 -26.99 -6.02
C GLY A 145 8.88 -25.73 -6.85
N GLU A 146 7.83 -25.11 -7.38
CA GLU A 146 7.92 -23.88 -8.16
C GLU A 146 8.45 -22.69 -7.33
N LEU A 147 8.09 -22.59 -6.04
CA LEU A 147 8.65 -21.58 -5.14
C LEU A 147 10.18 -21.72 -5.00
N TYR A 148 10.67 -22.96 -4.88
CA TYR A 148 12.10 -23.25 -4.83
C TYR A 148 12.81 -22.97 -6.15
N VAL A 149 12.25 -23.42 -7.28
CA VAL A 149 12.80 -23.17 -8.62
C VAL A 149 12.90 -21.68 -8.90
N ALA A 150 11.88 -20.91 -8.51
CA ALA A 150 11.87 -19.46 -8.62
C ALA A 150 12.80 -18.74 -7.62
N LYS A 151 13.42 -19.48 -6.67
CA LYS A 151 14.24 -18.93 -5.57
C LYS A 151 13.49 -17.82 -4.82
N ALA A 152 12.20 -18.04 -4.54
CA ALA A 152 11.29 -17.00 -4.10
C ALA A 152 11.80 -16.27 -2.84
N LYS A 153 12.31 -17.00 -1.84
CA LYS A 153 12.96 -16.42 -0.66
C LYS A 153 14.12 -15.47 -0.96
N LEU A 154 15.07 -15.89 -1.81
CA LEU A 154 16.26 -15.09 -2.12
C LEU A 154 15.89 -13.78 -2.79
N HIS A 155 14.97 -13.84 -3.76
CA HIS A 155 14.49 -12.65 -4.45
C HIS A 155 13.60 -11.79 -3.54
N ALA A 156 12.85 -12.39 -2.61
CA ALA A 156 12.02 -11.65 -1.66
C ALA A 156 12.88 -10.78 -0.74
N ASN A 157 14.02 -11.28 -0.26
CA ASN A 157 14.95 -10.49 0.55
C ASN A 157 15.47 -9.26 -0.20
N LYS A 158 15.82 -9.41 -1.50
CA LYS A 158 16.26 -8.29 -2.34
C LYS A 158 15.13 -7.27 -2.54
N TYR A 159 13.90 -7.76 -2.72
CA TYR A 159 12.72 -6.93 -2.89
C TYR A 159 12.42 -6.11 -1.62
N GLU A 160 12.41 -6.76 -0.46
CA GLU A 160 12.18 -6.14 0.85
C GLU A 160 13.24 -5.09 1.20
N ALA A 161 14.52 -5.37 0.91
CA ALA A 161 15.61 -4.42 1.13
C ALA A 161 15.39 -3.09 0.39
N GLN A 162 14.78 -3.12 -0.80
CA GLN A 162 14.49 -1.91 -1.55
C GLN A 162 13.34 -1.11 -0.94
N VAL A 163 12.29 -1.77 -0.45
CA VAL A 163 11.20 -1.10 0.27
C VAL A 163 11.74 -0.47 1.56
N GLN A 164 12.61 -1.18 2.28
CA GLN A 164 13.24 -0.65 3.48
C GLN A 164 14.14 0.55 3.19
N LYS A 165 14.86 0.53 2.06
CA LYS A 165 15.66 1.68 1.62
C LYS A 165 14.80 2.93 1.44
N LEU A 166 13.67 2.83 0.73
CA LEU A 166 12.74 3.95 0.51
C LEU A 166 12.16 4.50 1.82
N ARG A 167 11.80 3.61 2.76
CA ARG A 167 11.35 4.00 4.11
C ARG A 167 12.42 4.78 4.85
N ASN A 168 13.65 4.28 4.83
CA ASN A 168 14.77 4.92 5.51
C ASN A 168 15.12 6.28 4.89
N GLU A 169 15.03 6.42 3.57
CA GLU A 169 15.21 7.70 2.86
C GLU A 169 14.22 8.74 3.38
N GLN A 170 12.91 8.44 3.40
CA GLN A 170 11.89 9.38 3.88
C GLN A 170 12.01 9.70 5.37
N LYS A 171 12.31 8.69 6.20
CA LYS A 171 12.60 8.93 7.62
C LYS A 171 13.81 9.84 7.82
N THR A 172 14.82 9.74 6.97
CA THR A 172 16.02 10.58 7.03
C THR A 172 15.71 12.02 6.64
N VAL A 173 14.87 12.23 5.62
CA VAL A 173 14.38 13.58 5.26
C VAL A 173 13.65 14.19 6.44
N PHE A 174 12.65 13.49 7.01
CA PHE A 174 11.90 14.01 8.15
C PHE A 174 12.79 14.34 9.36
N ARG A 175 13.74 13.45 9.71
CA ARG A 175 14.69 13.72 10.80
C ARG A 175 15.54 14.96 10.52
N ARG A 176 15.96 15.17 9.27
CA ARG A 176 16.70 16.38 8.90
C ARG A 176 15.87 17.64 9.10
N VAL A 177 14.58 17.61 8.72
CA VAL A 177 13.66 18.74 8.98
C VAL A 177 13.62 19.04 10.47
N MET A 178 13.37 18.03 11.32
CA MET A 178 13.27 18.21 12.78
C MET A 178 14.60 18.57 13.46
N GLN A 179 15.74 18.23 12.87
CA GLN A 179 17.06 18.60 13.40
C GLN A 179 17.48 20.02 13.02
N THR A 180 16.94 20.57 11.94
CA THR A 180 17.33 21.88 11.42
C THR A 180 16.30 22.96 11.69
N GLN A 181 15.07 22.56 12.04
CA GLN A 181 13.93 23.45 12.22
C GLN A 181 13.23 23.08 13.53
N ASP A 182 12.93 24.08 14.36
CA ASP A 182 12.27 23.87 15.66
C ASP A 182 10.87 23.27 15.50
N GLN A 183 10.19 23.61 14.40
CA GLN A 183 8.83 23.17 14.10
C GLN A 183 8.53 23.15 12.59
N ALA A 184 7.69 22.21 12.17
CA ALA A 184 7.19 22.13 10.81
C ALA A 184 5.79 21.50 10.72
N ASN A 185 4.98 22.03 9.81
CA ASN A 185 3.74 21.44 9.34
C ASN A 185 4.08 20.34 8.33
N CYS A 186 3.86 19.08 8.72
CA CYS A 186 4.12 17.91 7.92
C CYS A 186 2.82 17.45 7.27
N ILE A 187 2.77 17.39 5.94
CA ILE A 187 1.54 17.12 5.17
C ILE A 187 1.82 16.00 4.17
N PHE A 188 0.93 15.02 4.11
CA PHE A 188 0.97 13.92 3.15
C PHE A 188 -0.27 13.95 2.28
N LEU A 189 -0.04 14.03 0.97
CA LEU A 189 -1.05 14.14 -0.07
C LEU A 189 -1.08 12.85 -0.90
N GLU A 190 -2.29 12.38 -1.21
CA GLU A 190 -2.55 11.31 -2.19
C GLU A 190 -3.49 11.86 -3.26
N LEU A 191 -2.93 12.33 -4.37
CA LEU A 191 -3.66 13.05 -5.42
C LEU A 191 -3.88 12.12 -6.62
N PRO A 192 -5.14 11.80 -6.98
CA PRO A 192 -5.42 11.01 -8.18
C PRO A 192 -5.07 11.83 -9.43
N LEU A 193 -4.32 11.24 -10.36
CA LEU A 193 -3.86 11.90 -11.60
C LEU A 193 -4.66 11.49 -12.83
N ILE A 194 -5.25 10.29 -12.80
CA ILE A 194 -6.19 9.83 -13.82
C ILE A 194 -7.53 9.66 -13.12
N ALA A 195 -8.37 10.68 -13.16
CA ALA A 195 -9.78 10.50 -12.91
C ALA A 195 -10.45 10.16 -14.25
N GLN A 196 -11.20 9.07 -14.31
CA GLN A 196 -11.98 8.72 -15.50
C GLN A 196 -13.00 9.84 -15.77
N THR A 197 -12.67 10.77 -16.66
CA THR A 197 -13.68 11.56 -17.35
C THR A 197 -14.21 10.75 -18.51
N ASP A 198 -15.48 10.96 -18.85
CA ASP A 198 -16.06 10.50 -20.11
C ASP A 198 -16.25 11.73 -21.01
N PRO A 199 -15.63 11.80 -22.21
CA PRO A 199 -14.71 10.82 -22.80
C PRO A 199 -13.35 10.74 -22.07
N PRO A 200 -12.62 9.62 -22.24
CA PRO A 200 -11.30 9.44 -21.63
C PRO A 200 -10.36 10.56 -22.04
N HIS A 201 -9.79 11.23 -21.04
CA HIS A 201 -8.93 12.40 -21.25
C HIS A 201 -7.60 12.07 -21.97
N TYR A 202 -7.19 10.80 -21.97
CA TYR A 202 -5.94 10.35 -22.60
C TYR A 202 -6.21 9.29 -23.68
N GLU A 203 -5.55 9.43 -24.84
CA GLU A 203 -5.61 8.44 -25.93
C GLU A 203 -4.85 7.15 -25.58
N THR A 204 -3.76 7.24 -24.81
CA THR A 204 -2.96 6.09 -24.37
C THR A 204 -2.52 6.20 -22.90
N GLN A 205 -2.24 5.05 -22.30
CA GLN A 205 -1.68 4.98 -20.94
C GLN A 205 -0.29 5.64 -20.86
N GLU A 206 0.53 5.56 -21.92
CA GLU A 206 1.84 6.19 -21.94
C GLU A 206 1.75 7.72 -21.89
N ASP A 207 0.75 8.29 -22.57
CA ASP A 207 0.52 9.73 -22.57
C ASP A 207 0.01 10.21 -21.21
N ALA A 208 -0.89 9.45 -20.60
CA ALA A 208 -1.33 9.68 -19.23
C ALA A 208 -0.14 9.72 -18.25
N GLU A 209 0.79 8.77 -18.38
CA GLU A 209 1.99 8.68 -17.54
C GLU A 209 2.94 9.87 -17.75
N LYS A 210 3.18 10.29 -19.00
CA LYS A 210 4.01 11.46 -19.32
C LYS A 210 3.39 12.77 -18.81
N ILE A 211 2.09 12.94 -19.00
CA ILE A 211 1.36 14.16 -18.58
C ILE A 211 1.27 14.25 -17.06
N SER A 212 1.03 13.13 -16.37
CA SER A 212 1.00 13.06 -14.90
C SER A 212 2.24 13.66 -14.23
N VAL A 213 3.43 13.44 -14.80
CA VAL A 213 4.68 14.03 -14.30
C VAL A 213 4.69 15.55 -14.51
N LYS A 214 4.13 16.07 -15.61
CA LYS A 214 4.05 17.50 -15.90
C LYS A 214 3.06 18.20 -14.97
N VAL A 215 1.88 17.64 -14.79
CA VAL A 215 0.84 18.12 -13.86
C VAL A 215 1.42 18.28 -12.46
N LEU A 216 2.07 17.24 -11.94
CA LEU A 216 2.61 17.27 -10.59
C LEU A 216 3.76 18.29 -10.43
N LYS A 217 4.62 18.43 -11.44
CA LYS A 217 5.67 19.47 -11.45
C LYS A 217 5.08 20.88 -11.48
N GLN A 218 4.04 21.10 -12.29
CA GLN A 218 3.33 22.39 -12.35
C GLN A 218 2.73 22.71 -10.98
N TYR A 219 2.11 21.74 -10.31
CA TYR A 219 1.59 21.90 -8.96
C TYR A 219 2.65 22.36 -7.96
N PHE A 220 3.81 21.72 -7.93
CA PHE A 220 4.88 22.15 -7.03
C PHE A 220 5.46 23.52 -7.39
N GLN A 221 5.50 23.89 -8.67
CA GLN A 221 5.88 25.24 -9.09
C GLN A 221 4.88 26.30 -8.60
N TRP A 222 3.58 25.98 -8.58
CA TRP A 222 2.54 26.88 -8.08
C TRP A 222 2.63 27.01 -6.56
N LEU A 223 2.80 25.90 -5.83
CA LEU A 223 3.08 25.93 -4.39
C LEU A 223 4.31 26.78 -4.06
N HIS A 224 5.38 26.62 -4.84
CA HIS A 224 6.61 27.38 -4.66
C HIS A 224 6.46 28.88 -4.91
N LYS A 225 5.50 29.29 -5.76
CA LYS A 225 5.20 30.71 -6.07
C LYS A 225 4.09 31.28 -5.18
N ALA A 226 3.42 30.45 -4.40
CA ALA A 226 2.34 30.90 -3.52
C ALA A 226 2.93 31.78 -2.42
N GLY A 227 2.51 33.05 -2.35
CA GLY A 227 3.06 34.04 -1.41
C GLY A 227 3.00 33.59 0.06
N GLN A 228 2.01 32.77 0.43
CA GLN A 228 1.87 32.22 1.79
C GLN A 228 2.96 31.20 2.15
N LEU A 229 3.62 30.60 1.15
CA LEU A 229 4.66 29.57 1.29
C LEU A 229 6.07 30.09 1.00
N THR A 230 6.20 31.34 0.55
CA THR A 230 7.50 32.03 0.39
C THR A 230 8.28 31.95 1.69
N GLU A 231 9.54 31.51 1.62
CA GLU A 231 10.44 31.30 2.77
C GLU A 231 9.95 30.29 3.84
N LYS A 232 8.80 29.61 3.62
CA LYS A 232 8.28 28.58 4.53
C LYS A 232 8.29 27.18 3.94
N LEU A 233 8.15 27.04 2.62
CA LEU A 233 8.20 25.73 1.97
C LEU A 233 9.63 25.18 2.02
N TYR A 234 9.89 24.21 2.88
CA TYR A 234 11.21 23.64 3.11
C TYR A 234 11.55 22.56 2.09
N ASP A 235 10.69 21.55 1.96
CA ASP A 235 10.96 20.42 1.08
C ASP A 235 9.69 19.71 0.65
N ILE A 236 9.71 19.16 -0.57
CA ILE A 236 8.66 18.30 -1.11
C ILE A 236 9.31 16.99 -1.59
N GLN A 237 8.96 15.89 -0.94
CA GLN A 237 9.30 14.55 -1.39
C GLN A 237 8.10 13.94 -2.11
N TRP A 238 8.25 13.59 -3.37
CA TRP A 238 7.13 13.13 -4.19
C TRP A 238 7.46 11.88 -5.00
N ARG A 239 6.41 11.15 -5.39
CA ARG A 239 6.46 10.05 -6.34
C ARG A 239 5.11 9.89 -7.01
N ILE A 240 5.06 9.06 -8.06
CA ILE A 240 3.80 8.64 -8.66
C ILE A 240 3.77 7.12 -8.63
N VAL A 241 2.72 6.58 -8.03
CA VAL A 241 2.46 5.15 -7.93
C VAL A 241 1.29 4.77 -8.84
N LYS A 242 1.27 3.51 -9.25
CA LYS A 242 0.27 2.99 -10.18
C LYS A 242 -0.45 1.81 -9.53
N GLY A 243 -1.78 1.86 -9.49
CA GLY A 243 -2.62 0.76 -9.01
C GLY A 243 -2.76 -0.35 -10.05
N LEU A 244 -3.32 -1.49 -9.64
CA LEU A 244 -3.57 -2.61 -10.55
C LEU A 244 -4.76 -2.34 -11.49
N ASP A 245 -5.61 -1.39 -11.09
CA ASP A 245 -6.62 -0.71 -11.90
C ASP A 245 -6.04 0.24 -12.96
N GLN A 246 -4.71 0.34 -13.07
CA GLN A 246 -3.96 1.26 -13.94
C GLN A 246 -4.06 2.74 -13.53
N GLY A 247 -4.77 3.05 -12.44
CA GLY A 247 -4.88 4.41 -11.90
C GLY A 247 -3.54 4.93 -11.42
N LEU A 248 -3.25 6.20 -11.73
CA LEU A 248 -2.05 6.89 -11.25
C LEU A 248 -2.39 7.76 -10.05
N THR A 249 -1.60 7.64 -8.99
CA THR A 249 -1.72 8.45 -7.78
C THR A 249 -0.39 9.14 -7.50
N ALA A 250 -0.40 10.46 -7.46
CA ALA A 250 0.71 11.24 -6.94
C ALA A 250 0.71 11.15 -5.41
N GLN A 251 1.85 10.83 -4.83
CA GLN A 251 2.07 10.87 -3.40
C GLN A 251 3.12 11.92 -3.09
N ALA A 252 2.83 12.83 -2.17
CA ALA A 252 3.76 13.89 -1.78
C ALA A 252 3.78 14.09 -0.27
N PHE A 253 4.98 14.09 0.31
CA PHE A 253 5.25 14.66 1.62
C PHE A 253 5.71 16.10 1.43
N VAL A 254 4.99 17.03 2.04
CA VAL A 254 5.24 18.47 2.01
C VAL A 254 5.61 18.91 3.42
N TYR A 255 6.75 19.59 3.55
CA TYR A 255 7.25 20.13 4.81
C TYR A 255 7.26 21.66 4.73
N ILE A 256 6.50 22.30 5.62
CA ILE A 256 6.39 23.77 5.71
C ILE A 256 6.84 24.20 7.11
N ILE A 257 7.87 25.02 7.19
CA ILE A 257 8.44 25.47 8.47
C ILE A 257 7.61 26.58 9.12
N GLY A 258 7.65 26.62 10.45
CA GLY A 258 6.98 27.65 11.25
C GLY A 258 5.82 27.13 12.08
N ASN A 259 4.99 28.07 12.55
CA ASN A 259 3.87 27.80 13.45
C ASN A 259 2.81 26.91 12.80
N GLU A 260 1.99 26.28 13.64
CA GLU A 260 0.81 25.55 13.18
C GLU A 260 -0.13 26.49 12.40
N GLU A 261 -0.39 26.14 11.15
CA GLU A 261 -1.23 26.93 10.25
C GLU A 261 -1.99 25.99 9.30
N ASN A 262 -3.22 26.35 8.95
CA ASN A 262 -4.05 25.54 8.07
C ASN A 262 -3.73 25.83 6.58
N TYR A 263 -2.80 25.06 6.02
CA TYR A 263 -2.44 25.14 4.59
C TYR A 263 -3.39 24.38 3.67
N MET A 264 -4.39 23.66 4.17
CA MET A 264 -5.25 22.81 3.34
C MET A 264 -6.02 23.58 2.25
N PRO A 265 -6.64 24.75 2.54
CA PRO A 265 -7.33 25.53 1.51
C PRO A 265 -6.40 25.95 0.37
N LEU A 266 -5.19 26.40 0.71
CA LEU A 266 -4.17 26.76 -0.27
C LEU A 266 -3.77 25.56 -1.12
N LEU A 267 -3.39 24.44 -0.49
CA LEU A 267 -2.96 23.23 -1.22
C LEU A 267 -4.05 22.72 -2.17
N LYS A 268 -5.32 22.80 -1.76
CA LYS A 268 -6.46 22.40 -2.56
C LYS A 268 -6.69 23.35 -3.73
N GLU A 269 -6.72 24.66 -3.50
CA GLU A 269 -6.93 25.67 -4.54
C GLU A 269 -5.86 25.56 -5.65
N GLN A 270 -4.59 25.46 -5.25
CA GLN A 270 -3.49 25.30 -6.21
C GLN A 270 -3.60 23.99 -7.00
N TRP A 271 -4.14 22.93 -6.40
CA TRP A 271 -4.35 21.64 -7.08
C TRP A 271 -5.48 21.75 -8.10
N GLU A 272 -6.60 22.34 -7.71
CA GLU A 272 -7.76 22.55 -8.59
C GLU A 272 -7.41 23.41 -9.81
N TRP A 273 -6.62 24.46 -9.64
CA TRP A 273 -6.14 25.28 -10.76
C TRP A 273 -5.26 24.50 -11.73
N VAL A 274 -4.31 23.72 -11.22
CA VAL A 274 -3.44 22.90 -12.07
C VAL A 274 -4.23 21.80 -12.76
N CYS A 275 -5.18 21.17 -12.09
CA CYS A 275 -6.09 20.22 -12.73
C CYS A 275 -6.89 20.89 -13.85
N HIS A 276 -7.39 22.11 -13.64
CA HIS A 276 -8.12 22.85 -14.67
C HIS A 276 -7.27 23.13 -15.91
N ASP A 277 -6.00 23.57 -15.74
CA ASP A 277 -5.06 23.80 -16.85
C ASP A 277 -4.83 22.55 -17.72
N TYR A 278 -4.98 21.37 -17.12
CA TYR A 278 -4.83 20.08 -17.77
C TYR A 278 -6.16 19.36 -18.00
N GLN A 279 -7.31 20.02 -17.81
CA GLN A 279 -8.66 19.45 -17.97
C GLN A 279 -8.90 18.15 -17.17
N LEU A 280 -8.30 18.06 -15.98
CA LEU A 280 -8.48 16.96 -15.03
C LEU A 280 -9.53 17.30 -13.98
N GLN A 281 -10.13 16.28 -13.38
CA GLN A 281 -10.94 16.48 -12.19
C GLN A 281 -10.02 16.87 -11.02
N GLY A 282 -10.23 18.04 -10.44
CA GLY A 282 -9.51 18.57 -9.27
C GLY A 282 -9.83 17.86 -7.96
N ILE A 283 -9.97 16.53 -7.98
CA ILE A 283 -10.27 15.73 -6.79
C ILE A 283 -9.11 15.89 -5.82
N PHE A 284 -9.42 16.39 -4.62
CA PHE A 284 -8.46 16.60 -3.54
C PHE A 284 -8.89 15.76 -2.33
N PRO A 285 -8.41 14.51 -2.21
CA PRO A 285 -8.71 13.66 -1.05
C PRO A 285 -8.20 14.27 0.25
N GLU A 286 -8.80 13.88 1.37
CA GLU A 286 -8.44 14.39 2.69
C GLU A 286 -6.95 14.13 3.02
N PRO A 287 -6.12 15.19 3.19
CA PRO A 287 -4.72 15.02 3.49
C PRO A 287 -4.46 14.55 4.92
N LYS A 288 -3.43 13.72 5.09
CA LYS A 288 -2.92 13.38 6.42
C LYS A 288 -1.89 14.44 6.81
N HIS A 289 -2.15 15.19 7.87
CA HIS A 289 -1.28 16.30 8.27
C HIS A 289 -1.03 16.28 9.77
N THR A 290 0.09 16.85 10.18
CA THR A 290 0.54 16.87 11.57
C THR A 290 1.54 18.01 11.76
N HIS A 291 1.32 18.90 12.74
CA HIS A 291 2.32 19.87 13.16
C HIS A 291 3.32 19.20 14.11
N CYS A 292 4.60 19.16 13.73
CA CYS A 292 5.67 18.54 14.51
C CYS A 292 6.60 19.62 15.06
N TYR A 293 7.05 19.48 16.32
CA TYR A 293 8.04 20.36 16.92
C TYR A 293 8.98 19.61 17.88
N ASP A 294 10.13 20.21 18.19
CA ASP A 294 11.17 19.67 19.07
C ASP A 294 10.67 19.68 20.54
N GLY A 295 10.09 18.56 20.97
CA GLY A 295 9.46 18.42 22.29
C GLY A 295 8.26 17.47 22.31
N GLN A 296 7.63 17.19 21.16
CA GLN A 296 6.52 16.24 21.05
C GLN A 296 6.91 14.94 20.34
N GLY A 297 7.62 14.06 21.07
CA GLY A 297 8.03 12.75 20.53
C GLY A 297 6.87 11.85 20.09
N ILE A 298 5.66 12.01 20.65
CA ILE A 298 4.46 11.26 20.25
C ILE A 298 4.05 11.61 18.81
N VAL A 299 4.05 12.90 18.50
CA VAL A 299 3.58 13.41 17.22
C VAL A 299 4.57 13.09 16.10
N GLN A 300 5.87 13.25 16.38
CA GLN A 300 6.92 12.77 15.48
C GLN A 300 6.84 11.25 15.24
N LYS A 301 6.52 10.46 16.27
CA LYS A 301 6.32 9.01 16.14
C LYS A 301 5.11 8.67 15.27
N ALA A 302 4.00 9.40 15.41
CA ALA A 302 2.82 9.22 14.56
C ALA A 302 3.16 9.51 13.09
N TRP A 303 3.92 10.57 12.82
CA TRP A 303 4.41 10.88 11.47
C TRP A 303 5.32 9.79 10.91
N LEU A 304 6.28 9.29 11.70
CA LEU A 304 7.13 8.17 11.31
C LEU A 304 6.34 6.90 11.03
N GLN A 305 5.24 6.65 11.75
CA GLN A 305 4.33 5.53 11.46
C GLN A 305 3.56 5.73 10.16
N LEU A 306 3.14 6.96 9.85
CA LEU A 306 2.55 7.27 8.56
C LEU A 306 3.53 6.96 7.42
N ILE A 307 4.79 7.38 7.55
CA ILE A 307 5.85 7.06 6.59
C ILE A 307 5.96 5.55 6.38
N GLU A 308 5.86 4.73 7.42
CA GLU A 308 5.87 3.27 7.27
C GLU A 308 4.66 2.76 6.48
N ARG A 309 3.45 3.23 6.80
CA ARG A 309 2.19 2.78 6.18
C ARG A 309 2.13 3.09 4.68
N VAL A 310 2.60 4.26 4.24
CA VAL A 310 2.53 4.63 2.80
C VAL A 310 3.44 3.77 1.92
N HIS A 311 4.39 3.03 2.51
CA HIS A 311 5.27 2.09 1.81
C HIS A 311 4.78 0.66 1.85
N GLU A 312 3.72 0.36 2.60
CA GLU A 312 3.20 -0.99 2.76
C GLU A 312 2.78 -1.60 1.41
N PRO A 313 2.05 -0.91 0.51
CA PRO A 313 1.65 -1.51 -0.76
C PRO A 313 2.83 -1.89 -1.67
N LEU A 314 3.94 -1.16 -1.58
CA LEU A 314 5.17 -1.48 -2.31
C LEU A 314 5.80 -2.81 -1.86
N GLY A 315 5.39 -3.35 -0.71
CA GLY A 315 5.82 -4.64 -0.19
C GLY A 315 5.40 -5.83 -1.06
N PHE A 316 4.44 -5.66 -1.97
CA PHE A 316 3.96 -6.77 -2.78
C PHE A 316 3.91 -6.53 -4.31
N TYR A 317 3.79 -5.29 -4.79
CA TYR A 317 4.10 -4.94 -6.17
C TYR A 317 4.60 -3.49 -6.31
N ARG A 318 5.24 -3.17 -7.42
CA ARG A 318 5.69 -1.81 -7.75
C ARG A 318 5.81 -1.59 -9.27
N TYR A 319 5.64 -0.34 -9.69
CA TYR A 319 5.65 0.04 -11.10
C TYR A 319 6.77 1.04 -11.43
N LYS A 320 7.45 0.83 -12.55
CA LYS A 320 8.44 1.75 -13.10
C LYS A 320 8.37 1.73 -14.63
N GLY A 321 7.96 2.84 -15.22
CA GLY A 321 7.75 2.98 -16.67
C GLY A 321 7.35 4.41 -17.02
N ASN A 322 7.69 4.87 -18.24
CA ASN A 322 7.30 6.17 -18.81
C ASN A 322 7.38 7.38 -17.87
N GLY A 323 8.43 7.46 -17.06
CA GLY A 323 8.66 8.57 -16.11
C GLY A 323 7.99 8.40 -14.74
N ILE A 324 7.08 7.43 -14.60
CA ILE A 324 6.49 6.99 -13.34
C ILE A 324 7.45 6.07 -12.60
N THR A 325 7.55 6.28 -11.29
CA THR A 325 8.44 5.52 -10.44
C THR A 325 7.95 5.56 -9.00
N TYR A 326 7.99 4.41 -8.35
CA TYR A 326 7.75 4.28 -6.90
C TYR A 326 8.88 4.90 -6.04
N ALA A 327 10.03 5.21 -6.63
CA ALA A 327 11.12 5.88 -5.95
C ALA A 327 10.82 7.36 -5.70
N TRP A 328 11.20 7.86 -4.53
CA TRP A 328 11.03 9.25 -4.16
C TRP A 328 11.92 10.17 -4.99
N LYS A 329 11.38 11.31 -5.34
CA LYS A 329 12.08 12.44 -5.95
C LYS A 329 11.92 13.63 -5.02
N THR A 330 12.93 14.49 -5.02
CA THR A 330 12.95 15.71 -4.22
C THR A 330 12.64 16.90 -5.12
N TYR A 331 11.82 17.81 -4.62
CA TYR A 331 11.64 19.14 -5.14
C TYR A 331 11.98 20.09 -3.99
N THR A 332 13.20 20.63 -4.03
CA THR A 332 13.72 21.51 -2.99
C THR A 332 12.83 22.76 -2.90
N GLY A 333 12.48 23.14 -1.66
CA GLY A 333 11.73 24.35 -1.40
C GLY A 333 12.57 25.63 -1.49
N ASN A 334 12.01 26.72 -0.97
CA ASN A 334 12.56 28.09 -1.04
C ASN A 334 13.49 28.45 0.13
N VAL A 335 13.84 27.50 1.00
CA VAL A 335 14.57 27.76 2.26
C VAL A 335 16.07 27.76 2.05
#